data_AF-A0A2D7RZB3-F1
#
_entry.id   AF-A0A2D7RZB3-F1
#
_cell.length_a   1.000
_cell.length_b   1.000
_cell.length_c   1.000
_cell.angle_alpha   90.00
_cell.angle_beta   90.00
_cell.angle_gamma   90.00
#
_symmetry.space_group_name_H-M   'P 1'
#
loop_
_entity.id
_entity.type
_entity.pdbx_description
1 polymer ?
#
loop_
_entity_poly.entity_id
_entity_poly.type
_entity_poly.pdbx_seq_one_letter_code
_entity_poly.pdbx_strand_id
1 'polypeptide(L)'
;MSDARATLAPDRRSPFRRDLQLIVRSVRAENRLFWRTPIGAFFTIGLPLVMLVIFVAIFGNDPIGTSYGEFATAQFYAASLGVFAAASATYTNLAINLTMRRDDGVLKRIRGTPIPPW
;
A
#
# COMPACT_ATOMS: atom_id res chain seq x y z
N MET A 1 27.43 -21.27 43.13
CA MET A 1 26.84 -20.10 42.45
C MET A 1 26.49 -20.49 41.02
N SER A 2 25.45 -21.32 40.91
CA SER A 2 24.84 -21.86 39.70
C SER A 2 23.41 -21.39 39.77
N ASP A 3 23.01 -20.40 38.96
CA ASP A 3 21.63 -20.12 38.54
C ASP A 3 21.54 -18.73 37.92
N ALA A 4 21.91 -18.62 36.64
CA ALA A 4 21.55 -17.48 35.79
C ALA A 4 21.48 -17.87 34.30
N ARG A 5 21.22 -19.15 34.01
CA ARG A 5 20.88 -19.65 32.67
C ARG A 5 19.41 -20.06 32.63
N ALA A 6 18.55 -19.19 33.15
CA ALA A 6 17.11 -19.29 32.96
C ALA A 6 16.80 -19.08 31.47
N THR A 7 16.94 -20.17 30.71
CA THR A 7 15.93 -20.66 29.78
C THR A 7 15.10 -19.54 29.13
N LEU A 8 15.67 -18.93 28.09
CA LEU A 8 14.88 -18.49 26.96
C LEU A 8 14.29 -19.77 26.34
N ALA A 9 13.19 -20.25 26.91
CA ALA A 9 12.39 -21.28 26.29
C ALA A 9 12.00 -20.71 24.91
N PRO A 10 12.35 -21.38 23.80
CA PRO A 10 11.85 -20.97 22.51
C PRO A 10 10.34 -21.01 22.61
N ASP A 11 9.70 -19.84 22.53
CA ASP A 11 8.24 -19.76 22.48
C ASP A 11 7.80 -20.76 21.40
N ARG A 12 6.97 -21.74 21.78
CA ARG A 12 6.55 -22.86 20.93
C ARG A 12 5.37 -22.48 20.02
N ARG A 13 5.06 -21.19 19.85
CA ARG A 13 4.15 -20.76 18.78
C ARG A 13 4.80 -21.09 17.43
N SER A 14 4.05 -21.75 16.56
CA SER A 14 4.56 -22.16 15.24
C SER A 14 5.21 -20.96 14.52
N PRO A 15 6.40 -21.12 13.93
CA PRO A 15 7.14 -20.03 13.30
C PRO A 15 6.27 -19.25 12.30
N PHE A 16 5.48 -20.01 11.53
CA PHE A 16 4.47 -19.50 10.60
C PHE A 16 3.47 -18.49 11.21
N ARG A 17 3.02 -18.70 12.45
CA ARG A 17 2.05 -17.80 13.10
C ARG A 17 2.70 -16.49 13.54
N ARG A 18 3.99 -16.50 13.90
CA ARG A 18 4.75 -15.28 14.22
C ARG A 18 5.05 -14.49 12.95
N ASP A 19 5.47 -15.15 11.90
CA ASP A 19 5.83 -14.51 10.63
C ASP A 19 4.59 -13.84 10.01
N LEU A 20 3.44 -14.51 10.02
CA LEU A 20 2.16 -13.90 9.62
C LEU A 20 1.79 -12.69 10.50
N GLN A 21 1.99 -12.78 11.82
CA GLN A 21 1.72 -11.65 12.71
C GLN A 21 2.63 -10.46 12.43
N LEU A 22 3.90 -10.71 12.07
CA LEU A 22 4.84 -9.67 11.69
C LEU A 22 4.43 -9.03 10.35
N ILE A 23 4.14 -9.83 9.33
CA ILE A 23 3.68 -9.33 8.02
C ILE A 23 2.43 -8.48 8.18
N VAL A 24 1.42 -8.95 8.93
CA VAL A 24 0.17 -8.19 9.13
C VAL A 24 0.44 -6.87 9.87
N ARG A 25 1.34 -6.87 10.87
CA ARG A 25 1.73 -5.63 11.56
C ARG A 25 2.46 -4.66 10.62
N SER A 26 3.36 -5.17 9.78
CA SER A 26 4.09 -4.38 8.79
C SER A 26 3.14 -3.77 7.76
N VAL A 27 2.24 -4.57 7.18
CA VAL A 27 1.22 -4.10 6.22
C VAL A 27 0.32 -3.03 6.86
N ARG A 28 -0.12 -3.24 8.10
CA ARG A 28 -0.95 -2.26 8.81
C ARG A 28 -0.19 -0.95 9.08
N ALA A 29 1.10 -1.04 9.42
CA ALA A 29 1.95 0.13 9.63
C ALA A 29 2.16 0.91 8.32
N GLU A 30 2.45 0.21 7.22
CA GLU A 30 2.64 0.80 5.89
C GLU A 30 1.34 1.48 5.40
N ASN A 31 0.19 0.81 5.53
CA ASN A 31 -1.10 1.40 5.19
C ASN A 31 -1.40 2.64 6.04
N ARG A 32 -1.10 2.61 7.34
CA ARG A 32 -1.27 3.79 8.20
C ARG A 32 -0.32 4.93 7.79
N LEU A 33 0.88 4.61 7.31
CA LEU A 33 1.83 5.60 6.82
C LEU A 33 1.34 6.21 5.50
N PHE A 34 0.79 5.40 4.59
CA PHE A 34 0.17 5.90 3.35
C PHE A 34 -0.91 6.94 3.63
N TRP A 35 -1.81 6.67 4.57
CA TRP A 35 -2.83 7.65 4.98
C TRP A 35 -2.26 8.88 5.71
N ARG A 36 -1.03 8.80 6.24
CA ARG A 36 -0.32 9.92 6.87
C ARG A 36 0.51 10.76 5.90
N THR A 37 0.65 10.32 4.66
CA THR A 37 1.31 11.06 3.58
C THR A 37 0.25 11.68 2.67
N PRO A 38 -0.35 12.84 3.05
CA PRO A 38 -1.56 13.36 2.40
C PRO A 38 -1.37 13.65 0.92
N ILE A 39 -0.19 14.13 0.51
CA ILE A 39 0.14 14.40 -0.89
C ILE A 39 0.11 13.10 -1.72
N GLY A 40 0.77 12.04 -1.24
CA GLY A 40 0.80 10.74 -1.94
C GLY A 40 -0.59 10.09 -2.04
N ALA A 41 -1.39 10.16 -0.96
CA ALA A 41 -2.75 9.64 -0.94
C ALA A 41 -3.68 10.39 -1.91
N PHE A 42 -3.56 11.72 -1.98
CA PHE A 42 -4.36 12.54 -2.90
C PHE A 42 -4.09 12.19 -4.36
N PHE A 43 -2.83 12.14 -4.79
CA PHE A 43 -2.50 11.83 -6.19
C PHE A 43 -2.82 10.38 -6.57
N THR A 44 -2.76 9.45 -5.61
CA THR A 44 -3.02 8.02 -5.85
C THR A 44 -4.51 7.68 -5.91
N ILE A 45 -5.35 8.31 -5.08
CA ILE A 45 -6.78 7.96 -4.94
C ILE A 45 -7.68 9.16 -5.26
N GLY A 46 -7.35 10.33 -4.72
CA GLY A 46 -8.13 11.55 -4.90
C GLY A 46 -8.21 12.01 -6.35
N LEU A 47 -7.07 12.14 -7.03
CA LEU A 47 -7.00 12.59 -8.42
C LEU A 47 -7.78 11.67 -9.38
N PRO A 48 -7.65 10.33 -9.34
CA PRO A 48 -8.49 9.45 -10.14
C PRO A 48 -9.99 9.59 -9.84
N LEU A 49 -10.38 9.73 -8.57
CA LEU A 49 -11.79 9.91 -8.21
C LEU A 49 -12.36 11.24 -8.74
N VAL A 50 -11.60 12.33 -8.60
CA VAL A 50 -12.00 13.64 -9.14
C VAL A 50 -12.12 13.57 -10.66
N MET A 51 -11.16 12.93 -11.35
CA MET A 51 -11.25 12.69 -12.79
C MET A 51 -12.49 11.87 -13.17
N LEU A 52 -12.82 10.82 -12.42
CA LEU A 52 -14.02 10.02 -12.67
C LEU A 52 -15.29 10.88 -12.56
N VAL A 53 -15.41 11.68 -11.50
CA VAL A 53 -16.56 12.57 -11.28
C VAL A 53 -16.67 13.58 -12.43
N ILE A 54 -15.55 14.18 -12.85
CA ILE A 54 -15.52 15.12 -13.97
C ILE A 54 -15.93 14.42 -15.28
N PHE A 55 -15.43 13.22 -15.56
CA PHE A 55 -15.79 12.48 -16.77
C PHE A 55 -17.27 12.12 -16.81
N VAL A 56 -17.84 11.62 -15.71
CA VAL A 56 -19.28 11.34 -15.65
C VAL A 56 -20.10 12.63 -15.76
N ALA A 57 -19.63 13.75 -15.19
CA ALA A 57 -20.32 15.04 -15.28
C ALA A 57 -20.30 15.62 -16.71
N ILE A 58 -19.22 15.42 -17.46
CA ILE A 58 -19.06 15.95 -18.83
C ILE A 58 -19.70 15.03 -19.88
N PHE A 59 -19.41 13.74 -19.81
CA PHE A 59 -19.84 12.76 -20.81
C PHE A 59 -21.21 12.14 -20.49
N GLY A 60 -21.78 12.44 -19.32
CA GLY A 60 -22.98 11.78 -18.83
C GLY A 60 -22.71 10.35 -18.38
N ASN A 61 -23.80 9.62 -18.12
CA ASN A 61 -23.74 8.21 -17.75
C ASN A 61 -24.54 7.32 -18.71
N ASP A 62 -24.70 7.77 -19.95
CA ASP A 62 -25.39 6.97 -20.96
C ASP A 62 -24.60 5.69 -21.27
N PRO A 63 -25.28 4.60 -21.63
CA PRO A 63 -24.62 3.35 -21.97
C PRO A 63 -23.77 3.52 -23.22
N ILE A 64 -22.52 3.06 -23.15
CA ILE A 64 -21.61 2.99 -24.29
C ILE A 64 -21.74 1.60 -24.90
N GLY A 65 -22.08 1.54 -26.19
CA GLY A 65 -22.08 0.29 -26.95
C GLY A 65 -20.65 -0.17 -27.25
N THR A 66 -20.29 -1.36 -26.75
CA THR A 66 -19.01 -2.02 -27.07
C THR A 66 -19.27 -3.36 -27.75
N SER A 67 -18.23 -3.96 -28.36
CA SER A 67 -18.31 -5.32 -28.93
C SER A 67 -18.66 -6.41 -27.89
N TYR A 68 -18.62 -6.07 -26.60
CA TYR A 68 -18.90 -6.96 -25.47
C TYR A 68 -20.23 -6.65 -24.76
N GLY A 69 -21.01 -5.67 -25.22
CA GLY A 69 -22.27 -5.24 -24.62
C GLY A 69 -22.33 -3.74 -24.32
N GLU A 70 -23.46 -3.30 -23.75
CA GLU A 70 -23.66 -1.93 -23.30
C GLU A 70 -23.21 -1.77 -21.84
N PHE A 71 -22.30 -0.82 -21.60
CA PHE A 71 -21.81 -0.52 -20.25
C PHE A 71 -22.05 0.95 -19.93
N ALA A 72 -22.46 1.24 -18.69
CA ALA A 72 -22.54 2.62 -18.22
C ALA A 72 -21.18 3.32 -18.37
N THR A 73 -21.18 4.56 -18.84
CA THR A 73 -19.95 5.34 -19.03
C THR A 73 -19.09 5.40 -17.77
N ALA A 74 -19.72 5.51 -16.59
CA ALA A 74 -19.02 5.45 -15.31
C ALA A 74 -18.26 4.13 -15.09
N GLN A 75 -18.82 2.98 -15.49
CA GLN A 75 -18.19 1.67 -15.31
C GLN A 75 -16.96 1.52 -16.20
N PHE A 76 -17.04 2.01 -17.45
CA PHE A 76 -15.92 1.99 -18.38
C PHE A 76 -14.74 2.81 -17.85
N TYR A 77 -14.97 4.07 -17.45
CA TYR A 77 -13.91 4.92 -16.92
C TYR A 77 -13.43 4.50 -15.53
N ALA A 78 -14.31 3.99 -14.67
CA ALA A 78 -13.92 3.50 -13.35
C ALA A 78 -12.94 2.32 -13.43
N ALA A 79 -13.10 1.41 -14.40
CA ALA A 79 -12.16 0.32 -14.59
C ALA A 79 -10.75 0.83 -14.97
N SER A 80 -10.66 1.73 -15.95
CA SER A 80 -9.38 2.33 -16.38
C SER A 80 -8.72 3.14 -15.26
N LEU A 81 -9.50 3.97 -14.55
CA LEU A 81 -9.01 4.78 -13.44
C LEU A 81 -8.64 3.93 -12.23
N GLY A 82 -9.30 2.79 -12.02
CA GLY A 82 -8.95 1.80 -11.01
C GLY A 82 -7.57 1.19 -11.28
N VAL A 83 -7.27 0.83 -12.53
CA VAL A 83 -5.93 0.34 -12.93
C VAL A 83 -4.88 1.45 -12.75
N PHE A 84 -5.19 2.68 -13.16
CA PHE A 84 -4.30 3.82 -12.95
C PHE A 84 -4.00 4.08 -11.46
N ALA A 85 -5.02 4.02 -10.61
CA ALA A 85 -4.87 4.16 -9.16
C ALA A 85 -4.02 3.02 -8.57
N ALA A 86 -4.24 1.79 -9.01
CA ALA A 86 -3.45 0.63 -8.57
C ALA A 86 -1.98 0.76 -8.98
N ALA A 87 -1.69 1.15 -10.22
CA ALA A 87 -0.32 1.38 -10.69
C ALA A 87 0.36 2.53 -9.93
N SER A 88 -0.36 3.62 -9.67
CA SER A 88 0.14 4.72 -8.85
C SER A 88 0.42 4.27 -7.42
N ALA A 89 -0.44 3.41 -6.86
CA ALA A 89 -0.28 2.91 -5.50
C ALA A 89 0.95 2.01 -5.33
N THR A 90 1.35 1.27 -6.37
CA THR A 90 2.50 0.36 -6.31
C THR A 90 3.82 1.04 -6.69
N TYR A 91 3.81 1.94 -7.67
CA TYR A 91 5.03 2.62 -8.13
C TYR A 91 5.27 3.96 -7.45
N THR A 92 4.30 4.87 -7.49
CA THR A 92 4.47 6.25 -6.99
C THR A 92 4.63 6.28 -5.48
N ASN A 93 3.78 5.55 -4.73
CA ASN A 93 3.93 5.48 -3.28
C ASN A 93 5.25 4.84 -2.87
N LEU A 94 5.73 3.82 -3.60
CA LEU A 94 7.02 3.20 -3.33
C LEU A 94 8.17 4.20 -3.52
N ALA A 95 8.16 4.96 -4.62
CA ALA A 95 9.17 5.97 -4.89
C ALA A 95 9.18 7.09 -3.83
N ILE A 96 8.01 7.56 -3.41
CA ILE A 96 7.88 8.57 -2.34
C ILE A 96 8.43 8.03 -1.02
N ASN A 97 7.99 6.83 -0.60
CA ASN A 97 8.43 6.22 0.66
C ASN A 97 9.92 5.89 0.65
N LEU A 98 10.48 5.44 -0.48
CA LEU A 98 11.90 5.17 -0.61
C LEU A 98 12.73 6.45 -0.44
N THR A 99 12.31 7.54 -1.08
CA THR A 99 12.98 8.85 -0.96
C THR A 99 12.92 9.37 0.47
N MET A 100 11.74 9.35 1.11
CA MET A 100 11.61 9.76 2.52
C MET A 100 12.49 8.91 3.45
N ARG A 101 12.50 7.58 3.29
CA ARG A 101 13.34 6.69 4.10
C ARG A 101 14.84 6.89 3.85
N ARG A 102 15.23 7.31 2.64
CA ARG A 102 16.60 7.68 2.29
C ARG A 102 17.00 8.97 3.00
N ASP A 103 16.16 9.99 2.95
CA ASP A 103 16.42 11.31 3.55
C ASP A 103 16.49 11.21 5.08
N ASP A 104 15.61 10.42 5.69
CA ASP A 104 15.63 10.13 7.12
C ASP A 104 16.81 9.21 7.54
N GLY A 105 17.61 8.72 6.60
CA GLY A 105 18.72 7.80 6.87
C GLY A 105 18.29 6.46 7.50
N VAL A 106 17.01 6.11 7.43
CA VAL A 106 16.44 4.88 8.02
C VAL A 106 17.11 3.65 7.42
N LEU A 107 17.41 3.68 6.12
CA LEU A 107 18.08 2.58 5.42
C LEU A 107 19.49 2.30 5.98
N LYS A 108 20.21 3.31 6.48
CA LYS A 108 21.52 3.13 7.12
C LYS A 108 21.39 2.57 8.53
N ARG A 109 20.40 3.02 9.29
CA ARG A 109 20.12 2.54 10.66
C ARG A 109 19.71 1.07 10.68
N ILE A 110 18.83 0.66 9.76
CA ILE A 110 18.40 -0.74 9.62
C ILE A 110 19.58 -1.68 9.38
N ARG A 111 20.57 -1.27 8.56
CA ARG A 111 21.79 -2.06 8.29
C ARG A 111 22.69 -2.27 9.52
N GLY A 112 22.56 -1.45 10.57
CA GLY A 112 23.35 -1.56 11.80
C GLY A 112 22.68 -2.35 12.93
N THR A 113 21.45 -2.81 12.75
CA THR A 113 20.65 -3.48 13.78
C THR A 113 20.45 -4.97 13.46
N PRO A 114 20.34 -5.86 14.47
CA PRO A 114 20.18 -7.32 14.29
C PRO A 114 18.74 -7.70 13.88
N ILE A 115 18.16 -6.96 12.93
CA ILE A 115 16.82 -7.23 12.40
C ILE A 115 16.97 -8.20 11.22
N PRO A 116 16.14 -9.25 11.12
CA PRO A 116 16.12 -10.14 9.97
C PRO A 116 15.92 -9.36 8.65
N PRO A 117 16.59 -9.76 7.55
CA PRO A 117 16.59 -8.99 6.29
C PRO A 117 15.32 -9.14 5.44
N TRP A 118 14.27 -9.81 5.95
CA TRP A 118 13.07 -10.18 5.20
C TRP A 118 11.79 -9.69 5.89
#